data_AF-A0A8H5XXM4-F1
#
_entry.id   AF-A0A8H5XXM4-F1
#
_cell.length_a   1.000
_cell.length_b   1.000
_cell.length_c   1.000
_cell.angle_alpha   90.00
_cell.angle_beta   90.00
_cell.angle_gamma   90.00
#
_symmetry.space_group_name_H-M   'P 1'
#
loop_
_entity.id
_entity.type
_entity.pdbx_description
1 polymer ?
#
loop_
_entity_poly.entity_id
_entity_poly.type
_entity_poly.pdbx_seq_one_letter_code
_entity_poly.pdbx_strand_id
1 'polypeptide(L)'
;MTTRNLNKTWRDVVFEQYQADLEADSPFPIRYLIFVYQWKKDIFISIPNKIEIMTFRRAIFDFACSRNREEDPTFSNEYISVRPRKTFRERREEEAAKESNETNESGFLG
;
A
#
# COMPACT_ATOMS: atom_id res chain seq x y z
N MET A 1 -8.60 -8.88 25.76
CA MET A 1 -9.60 -7.89 25.29
C MET A 1 -8.82 -6.66 24.85
N THR A 2 -8.62 -6.44 23.56
CA THR A 2 -8.00 -5.20 23.07
C THR A 2 -9.11 -4.23 22.72
N THR A 3 -9.22 -3.15 23.49
CA THR A 3 -10.11 -2.02 23.23
C THR A 3 -9.69 -1.38 21.91
N ARG A 4 -10.33 -1.78 20.81
CA ARG A 4 -10.18 -1.07 19.52
C ARG A 4 -10.76 0.32 19.73
N ASN A 5 -9.88 1.30 19.85
CA ASN A 5 -10.24 2.70 19.97
C ASN A 5 -10.90 3.13 18.64
N LEU A 6 -12.24 3.13 18.60
CA LEU A 6 -13.07 3.40 17.42
C LEU A 6 -12.85 4.79 16.82
N ASN A 7 -12.14 5.68 17.54
CA ASN A 7 -11.82 7.03 17.10
C ASN A 7 -10.48 7.15 16.34
N LYS A 8 -9.65 6.09 16.30
CA LYS A 8 -8.38 6.13 15.56
C LYS A 8 -8.63 5.80 14.09
N THR A 9 -8.22 6.72 13.21
CA THR A 9 -8.22 6.48 11.78
C THR A 9 -7.05 5.57 11.41
N TRP A 10 -7.13 4.93 10.23
CA TRP A 10 -6.01 4.14 9.71
C TRP A 10 -4.73 4.98 9.58
N ARG A 11 -4.85 6.30 9.36
CA ARG A 11 -3.72 7.24 9.27
C ARG A 11 -3.04 7.40 10.62
N ASP A 12 -3.81 7.50 11.70
CA ASP A 12 -3.25 7.62 13.05
C ASP A 12 -2.43 6.38 13.42
N VAL A 13 -2.93 5.18 13.05
CA VAL A 13 -2.22 3.92 13.25
C VAL A 13 -0.89 3.91 12.48
N VAL A 14 -0.90 4.34 11.23
CA VAL A 14 0.31 4.45 10.40
C VAL A 14 1.32 5.42 11.02
N PHE A 15 0.86 6.56 11.51
CA PHE A 15 1.73 7.59 12.10
C PHE A 15 2.37 7.10 13.39
N GLU A 16 1.62 6.41 14.24
CA GLU A 16 2.15 5.81 15.47
C GLU A 16 3.18 4.70 15.16
N GLN A 17 2.90 3.85 14.17
CA GLN A 17 3.84 2.80 13.75
C GLN A 17 5.14 3.40 13.19
N TYR A 18 5.04 4.40 12.32
CA TYR A 18 6.23 5.05 11.75
C TYR A 18 7.06 5.78 12.80
N GLN A 19 6.42 6.42 13.76
CA GLN A 19 7.15 7.04 14.88
C GLN A 19 7.89 5.99 15.71
N ALA A 20 7.24 4.87 16.05
CA ALA A 20 7.87 3.79 16.79
C ALA A 20 9.05 3.16 16.02
N ASP A 21 8.91 2.98 14.71
CA ASP A 21 9.97 2.44 13.87
C ASP A 21 11.16 3.40 13.71
N LEU A 22 10.91 4.72 13.71
CA LEU A 22 11.97 5.72 13.75
C LEU A 22 12.71 5.74 15.09
N GLU A 23 11.98 5.60 16.21
CA GLU A 23 12.57 5.50 17.55
C GLU A 23 13.38 4.20 17.71
N ALA A 24 12.97 3.12 17.05
CA ALA A 24 13.67 1.84 16.98
C ALA A 24 14.80 1.80 15.93
N ASP A 25 15.02 2.89 15.19
CA ASP A 25 15.97 3.00 14.06
C ASP A 25 15.86 1.84 13.06
N SER A 26 14.63 1.50 12.68
CA SER A 26 14.34 0.38 11.80
C SER A 26 14.99 0.53 10.42
N PRO A 27 15.48 -0.57 9.83
CA PRO A 27 16.12 -0.53 8.52
C PRO A 27 15.09 -0.28 7.40
N PHE A 28 15.47 0.57 6.45
CA PHE A 28 14.67 0.88 5.27
C PHE A 28 14.95 -0.09 4.12
N PRO A 29 13.96 -0.40 3.25
CA PRO A 29 12.62 0.19 3.18
C PRO A 29 11.62 -0.41 4.18
N ILE A 30 10.84 0.45 4.84
CA ILE A 30 9.79 0.03 5.77
C ILE A 30 8.50 -0.24 4.99
N ARG A 31 7.77 -1.30 5.35
CA ARG A 31 6.53 -1.71 4.70
C ARG A 31 5.43 -1.98 5.71
N TYR A 32 4.31 -1.26 5.57
CA TYR A 32 3.11 -1.47 6.37
C TYR A 32 2.01 -2.12 5.54
N LEU A 33 1.22 -2.99 6.18
CA LEU A 33 0.01 -3.59 5.63
C LEU A 33 -1.18 -3.16 6.49
N ILE A 34 -2.09 -2.39 5.92
CA ILE A 34 -3.21 -1.81 6.66
C ILE A 34 -4.51 -1.99 5.90
N PHE A 35 -5.55 -2.40 6.62
CA PHE A 35 -6.91 -2.40 6.10
C PHE A 35 -7.49 -0.99 6.13
N VAL A 36 -7.94 -0.50 4.98
CA VAL A 36 -8.56 0.82 4.87
C VAL A 36 -10.03 0.69 4.50
N TYR A 37 -10.89 1.13 5.43
CA TYR A 37 -12.34 1.07 5.28
C TYR A 37 -12.86 1.84 4.06
N GLN A 38 -12.19 2.92 3.64
CA GLN A 38 -12.59 3.74 2.50
C GLN A 38 -12.63 2.93 1.20
N TRP A 39 -11.65 2.05 1.00
CA TRP A 39 -11.54 1.18 -0.16
C TRP A 39 -12.01 -0.26 0.11
N LYS A 40 -12.34 -0.59 1.37
CA LYS A 40 -12.64 -1.95 1.84
C LYS A 40 -11.55 -2.97 1.43
N LYS A 41 -10.30 -2.52 1.36
CA LYS A 41 -9.16 -3.28 0.88
C LYS A 41 -7.96 -3.08 1.80
N ASP A 42 -7.11 -4.10 1.83
CA ASP A 42 -5.78 -3.97 2.40
C ASP A 42 -4.88 -3.17 1.43
N ILE A 43 -4.08 -2.24 1.95
CA ILE A 43 -3.07 -1.51 1.19
C ILE A 43 -1.68 -1.76 1.78
N PHE A 44 -0.68 -1.82 0.90
CA PHE A 44 0.72 -1.76 1.25
C PHE A 44 1.21 -0.32 1.17
N ILE A 45 1.80 0.19 2.25
CA ILE A 45 2.49 1.48 2.26
C ILE A 45 3.97 1.19 2.43
N SER A 46 4.76 1.55 1.43
CA SER A 46 6.21 1.37 1.41
C SER A 46 6.90 2.72 1.53
N ILE A 47 7.90 2.80 2.40
CA ILE A 47 8.71 3.99 2.64
C ILE A 47 10.15 3.62 2.26
N PRO A 48 10.68 4.15 1.14
CA PRO A 48 11.96 3.72 0.60
C PRO A 48 13.14 4.23 1.43
N ASN A 49 13.04 5.45 1.97
CA ASN A 49 14.13 6.15 2.67
C ASN A 49 13.64 6.73 3.99
N LYS A 50 14.57 6.96 4.92
CA LYS A 50 14.28 7.67 6.17
C LYS A 50 13.84 9.10 5.85
N ILE A 51 12.63 9.45 6.30
CA ILE A 51 12.04 10.78 6.14
C ILE A 51 11.56 11.31 7.49
N GLU A 52 11.52 12.62 7.65
CA GLU A 52 10.97 13.23 8.85
C GLU A 52 9.48 12.94 9.01
N ILE A 53 9.01 12.87 10.26
CA ILE A 53 7.62 12.57 10.60
C ILE A 53 6.65 13.54 9.92
N MET A 54 7.01 14.83 9.84
CA MET A 54 6.15 15.84 9.22
C MET A 54 6.04 15.66 7.70
N THR A 55 7.14 15.30 7.03
CA THR A 55 7.16 14.96 5.61
C THR A 55 6.32 13.73 5.33
N PHE A 56 6.42 12.70 6.18
CA PHE A 56 5.60 11.50 6.08
C PHE A 56 4.10 11.78 6.25
N ARG A 57 3.74 12.55 7.30
CA ARG A 57 2.35 12.96 7.54
C ARG A 57 1.77 13.73 6.35
N ARG A 58 2.55 14.64 5.76
CA ARG A 58 2.14 15.39 4.57
C ARG A 58 1.96 14.47 3.36
N ALA A 59 2.90 13.56 3.10
CA ALA A 59 2.80 12.61 2.00
C ALA A 59 1.55 11.71 2.10
N ILE A 60 1.25 11.21 3.29
CA ILE A 60 0.03 10.41 3.55
C ILE A 60 -1.24 11.25 3.40
N PHE A 61 -1.20 12.51 3.84
CA PHE A 61 -2.32 13.43 3.68
C PHE A 61 -2.58 13.74 2.20
N ASP A 62 -1.54 14.04 1.43
CA ASP A 62 -1.63 14.33 -0.01
C ASP A 62 -2.14 13.10 -0.78
N PHE A 63 -1.67 11.90 -0.44
CA PHE A 63 -2.22 10.64 -0.94
C PHE A 63 -3.70 10.50 -0.60
N ALA A 64 -4.06 10.65 0.68
CA ALA A 64 -5.43 10.45 1.12
C ALA A 64 -6.39 11.49 0.52
N CYS A 65 -5.94 12.72 0.27
CA CYS A 65 -6.74 13.75 -0.40
C CYS A 65 -6.89 13.48 -1.90
N SER A 66 -5.82 13.09 -2.59
CA SER A 66 -5.85 12.84 -4.04
C SER A 66 -6.69 11.60 -4.39
N ARG A 67 -6.53 10.50 -3.66
CA ARG A 67 -7.21 9.22 -3.95
C ARG A 67 -8.50 9.00 -3.16
N ASN A 68 -8.97 9.95 -2.35
CA ASN A 68 -10.18 9.78 -1.52
C ASN A 68 -11.44 9.43 -2.34
N ARG A 69 -11.48 9.89 -3.59
CA ARG A 69 -12.63 9.73 -4.50
C ARG A 69 -12.41 8.63 -5.55
N GLU A 70 -11.23 8.04 -5.57
CA GLU A 70 -10.87 7.01 -6.54
C GLU A 70 -11.06 5.61 -5.97
N GLU A 71 -11.48 4.68 -6.81
CA GLU A 71 -11.62 3.26 -6.43
C GLU A 71 -10.26 2.57 -6.26
N ASP A 72 -9.23 3.05 -6.97
CA ASP A 72 -7.87 2.51 -6.91
C ASP A 72 -6.99 3.34 -5.94
N PRO A 73 -6.52 2.76 -4.81
CA PRO A 73 -5.62 3.43 -3.89
C PRO A 73 -4.15 3.44 -4.36
N THR A 74 -3.87 3.06 -5.62
CA THR A 74 -2.51 3.08 -6.17
C THR A 74 -1.96 4.50 -6.23
N PHE A 75 -0.84 4.72 -5.56
CA PHE A 75 -0.17 6.02 -5.50
C PHE A 75 1.34 5.83 -5.33
N SER A 76 2.15 6.67 -5.96
CA SER A 76 3.59 6.67 -5.73
C SER A 76 4.10 8.09 -5.85
N ASN A 77 4.89 8.52 -4.87
CA ASN A 77 5.66 9.75 -4.93
C ASN A 77 7.11 9.48 -4.49
N GLU A 78 7.90 10.54 -4.30
CA GLU A 78 9.29 10.45 -3.86
C GLU A 78 9.46 9.83 -2.46
N TYR A 79 8.43 9.91 -1.61
CA TYR A 79 8.50 9.56 -0.19
C TYR A 79 7.79 8.25 0.18
N ILE A 80 6.72 7.90 -0.53
CA ILE A 80 5.88 6.74 -0.27
C ILE A 80 5.41 6.09 -1.56
N SER A 81 5.27 4.77 -1.52
CA SER A 81 4.57 3.98 -2.55
C SER A 81 3.44 3.21 -1.90
N VAL A 82 2.22 3.43 -2.37
CA VAL A 82 1.00 2.79 -1.91
C VAL A 82 0.45 1.89 -3.02
N ARG A 83 0.23 0.62 -2.70
CA ARG A 83 -0.37 -0.34 -3.62
C ARG A 83 -1.47 -1.14 -2.93
N PRO A 84 -2.64 -1.35 -3.57
CA PRO A 84 -3.63 -2.27 -3.04
C PRO A 84 -3.05 -3.68 -3.01
N ARG A 85 -3.37 -4.42 -1.95
CA ARG A 85 -3.12 -5.86 -1.91
C ARG A 85 -4.09 -6.54 -2.86
N LYS A 86 -3.57 -7.16 -3.92
CA LYS A 86 -4.37 -8.02 -4.80
C LYS A 86 -4.98 -9.15 -3.98
N THR A 87 -6.28 -9.31 -4.11
CA THR A 87 -6.98 -10.45 -3.53
C THR A 87 -6.53 -11.75 -4.22
N PHE A 88 -6.74 -12.89 -3.55
CA PHE A 88 -6.38 -14.21 -4.11
C PHE A 88 -7.03 -14.43 -5.49
N ARG A 89 -8.24 -13.90 -5.68
CA ARG A 89 -8.99 -13.98 -6.93
C ARG A 89 -8.33 -13.17 -8.06
N GLU A 90 -8.00 -11.91 -7.82
CA GLU A 90 -7.32 -11.04 -8.79
C GLU A 90 -5.94 -11.60 -9.17
N ARG A 91 -5.23 -12.22 -8.22
CA ARG A 91 -3.95 -12.89 -8.50
C ARG A 91 -4.11 -14.06 -9.47
N ARG A 92 -5.14 -14.89 -9.26
CA ARG A 92 -5.42 -16.05 -10.09
C ARG A 92 -5.86 -15.67 -11.51
N GLU A 93 -6.63 -14.59 -11.63
CA GLU A 93 -7.05 -14.03 -12.92
C GLU A 93 -5.84 -13.47 -13.70
N GLU A 94 -4.87 -12.85 -13.02
CA GLU A 94 -3.63 -12.36 -13.64
C GLU A 94 -2.67 -13.50 -14.02
N GLU A 95 -2.57 -14.55 -13.20
CA GLU A 95 -1.82 -15.78 -13.54
C GLU A 95 -2.44 -16.47 -14.77
N ALA A 96 -3.76 -16.60 -14.81
CA ALA A 96 -4.47 -17.16 -15.98
C ALA A 96 -4.29 -16.30 -17.23
N ALA A 97 -4.29 -14.97 -17.10
CA ALA A 97 -4.02 -14.05 -18.21
C ALA A 97 -2.57 -14.15 -18.73
N LYS A 98 -1.59 -14.41 -17.85
CA LYS A 98 -0.19 -14.63 -18.25
C LYS A 98 0.00 -15.96 -18.98
N GLU A 99 -0.60 -17.06 -18.50
CA GLU A 99 -0.59 -18.35 -19.20
C GLU A 99 -1.22 -18.24 -20.61
N SER A 100 -2.32 -17.49 -20.75
CA SER A 100 -2.95 -17.29 -22.06
C SER A 100 -2.09 -16.49 -23.05
N ASN A 101 -1.22 -15.59 -22.57
CA ASN A 101 -0.35 -14.79 -23.43
C ASN A 101 0.93 -15.54 -23.82
N GLU A 102 1.52 -16.35 -22.93
CA GLU A 102 2.68 -17.18 -23.27
C GLU A 102 2.34 -18.28 -24.28
N THR A 103 1.12 -18.82 -24.24
CA THR A 103 0.66 -19.83 -25.21
C THR A 103 0.55 -19.26 -26.64
N ASN A 104 0.33 -17.96 -26.78
CA ASN A 104 0.13 -17.31 -28.09
C ASN A 104 1.44 -16.88 -28.77
N GLU A 105 2.54 -16.71 -28.03
CA GLU A 105 3.85 -16.35 -28.62
C GLU A 105 4.69 -17.57 -29.04
N SER A 106 4.43 -18.75 -28.49
CA SER A 106 5.11 -20.00 -28.90
C SER A 106 4.60 -20.63 -30.21
N GLY A 107 3.62 -20.01 -30.87
CA GLY A 107 2.98 -20.53 -32.08
C GLY A 107 3.49 -19.97 -33.42
N PHE A 108 4.47 -19.05 -33.42
CA PHE A 108 4.90 -18.34 -34.64
C PHE A 108 6.37 -18.58 -35.01
N LEU A 109 6.76 -19.86 -35.15
CA LEU A 109 7.89 -20.29 -35.97
C LEU A 109 7.49 -21.58 -36.68
N GLY A 110 6.69 -21.43 -37.75
CA GLY A 110 6.39 -22.46 -38.73
C GLY A 110 6.91 -22.04 -40.10
#